data_AF-A0A1L7AFW3-F1
#
_entry.id   AF-A0A1L7AFW3-F1
#
_cell.length_a   1.000
_cell.length_b   1.000
_cell.length_c   1.000
_cell.angle_alpha   90.00
_cell.angle_beta   90.00
_cell.angle_gamma   90.00
#
_symmetry.space_group_name_H-M   'P 1'
#
loop_
_entity.id
_entity.type
_entity.pdbx_description
1 polymer ?
#
loop_
_entity_poly.entity_id
_entity_poly.type
_entity_poly.pdbx_seq_one_letter_code
_entity_poly.pdbx_strand_id
1 'polypeptide(L)'
;MTDSLLDAALVPGGEADAPDAAAVPGEAPGGTARPPEVPEKFWDAEAGRVRLDGLLKSYRELERKLSQRLARPGPEAPEDEHRRFARLLGAPEAPDGYRIAERHTLCCSDPEVNTRLHAAGFTQDQAQLVYDLAAEKLLPVIAEAAAQYEAQRQLDRLREEFGGEERFAQLSRQISTWGRANLPAEVFAALSTTAEGVKALHAMMRKGEPAMARSAEEPAGMDEAGLRRMMRDPRYWRSREPEFVRRVTEGFRRLTGG
;
A
#
# COMPACT_ATOMS: atom_id res chain seq x y z
N MET A 1 32.16 -1.57 17.92
CA MET A 1 32.78 -1.06 19.14
C MET A 1 31.95 0.13 19.57
N THR A 2 31.37 0.00 20.76
CA THR A 2 30.46 0.95 21.41
C THR A 2 31.27 2.11 21.95
N ASP A 3 31.13 3.30 21.38
CA ASP A 3 31.65 4.49 22.04
C ASP A 3 30.67 4.95 23.12
N SER A 4 31.26 5.07 24.31
CA SER A 4 30.65 5.03 25.62
C SER A 4 30.10 6.39 26.02
N LEU A 5 28.83 6.42 26.43
CA LEU A 5 28.10 7.59 26.95
C LEU A 5 28.36 7.85 28.45
N LEU A 6 29.59 7.69 28.92
CA LEU A 6 29.91 7.73 30.37
C LEU A 6 31.30 8.30 30.71
N ASP A 7 31.73 9.41 30.09
CA ASP A 7 33.01 10.04 30.48
C ASP A 7 33.04 11.58 30.38
N ALA A 8 31.98 12.24 30.87
CA ALA A 8 31.93 13.71 30.94
C ALA A 8 31.38 14.23 32.28
N ALA A 9 31.68 13.54 33.38
CA ALA A 9 31.32 14.00 34.72
C ALA A 9 32.51 13.87 35.68
N LEU A 10 32.83 15.00 36.32
CA LEU A 10 33.84 15.26 37.35
C LEU A 10 35.28 15.47 36.88
N VAL A 11 35.73 16.72 36.98
CA VAL A 11 36.68 17.18 38.04
C VAL A 11 36.62 18.72 38.10
N PRO A 12 36.89 19.34 39.26
CA PRO A 12 36.31 20.61 39.67
C PRO A 12 37.29 21.79 39.60
N GLY A 13 36.72 22.99 39.73
CA GLY A 13 37.28 24.03 40.60
C GLY A 13 38.32 24.98 39.99
N GLY A 14 37.87 26.23 39.80
CA GLY A 14 38.69 27.42 40.02
C GLY A 14 39.41 27.96 38.79
N GLU A 15 38.90 29.03 38.21
CA GLU A 15 39.41 30.37 38.47
C GLU A 15 38.46 31.41 37.87
N ALA A 16 38.13 32.39 38.69
CA ALA A 16 37.35 33.55 38.33
C ALA A 16 38.23 34.47 37.48
N ASP A 17 37.82 34.70 36.23
CA ASP A 17 38.27 35.86 35.47
C ASP A 17 37.04 36.70 35.10
N ALA A 18 37.13 37.96 35.49
CA ALA A 18 36.06 38.93 35.46
C ALA A 18 35.94 39.55 34.07
N PRO A 19 34.73 39.66 33.49
CA PRO A 19 34.47 40.69 32.51
C PRO A 19 33.82 41.88 33.21
N ASP A 20 34.61 42.95 33.27
CA ASP A 20 34.25 44.32 32.97
C ASP A 20 32.92 44.84 33.57
N ALA A 21 33.09 45.61 34.64
CA ALA A 21 32.06 46.39 35.30
C ALA A 21 31.57 47.52 34.38
N ALA A 22 30.60 47.21 33.52
CA ALA A 22 29.66 48.22 33.04
C ALA A 22 28.76 48.61 34.23
N ALA A 23 29.07 49.77 34.81
CA ALA A 23 28.34 50.40 35.88
C ALA A 23 26.83 50.37 35.63
N VAL A 24 26.10 49.63 36.46
CA VAL A 24 24.67 49.85 36.67
C VAL A 24 24.58 51.01 37.67
N PRO A 25 24.07 52.19 37.29
CA PRO A 25 23.73 53.20 38.28
C PRO A 25 22.59 52.63 39.11
N GLY A 26 22.85 52.38 40.38
CA GLY A 26 21.81 52.29 41.38
C GLY A 26 21.11 53.64 41.43
N GLU A 27 19.92 53.70 40.82
CA GLU A 27 19.06 54.87 40.93
C GLU A 27 17.64 54.41 41.21
N ALA A 28 17.32 54.38 42.50
CA ALA A 28 16.03 54.83 42.98
C ALA A 28 16.32 56.01 43.92
N PRO A 29 15.47 57.03 44.03
CA PRO A 29 14.04 56.98 43.70
C PRO A 29 13.49 58.24 42.97
N GLY A 30 12.31 58.10 42.36
CA GLY A 30 11.43 59.23 42.05
C GLY A 30 11.30 59.55 40.57
N GLY A 31 10.32 58.91 39.92
CA GLY A 31 10.00 59.17 38.52
C GLY A 31 8.96 58.18 38.01
N THR A 32 7.70 58.45 38.33
CA THR A 32 6.49 57.75 37.91
C THR A 32 6.43 57.50 36.40
N ALA A 33 6.91 56.36 35.93
CA ALA A 33 6.57 55.86 34.61
C ALA A 33 6.34 54.35 34.69
N ARG A 34 5.07 53.98 34.53
CA ARG A 34 4.60 52.59 34.46
C ARG A 34 5.38 51.86 33.35
N PRO A 35 6.06 50.74 33.64
CA PRO A 35 6.58 49.86 32.60
C PRO A 35 5.41 49.37 31.73
N PRO A 36 5.49 49.45 30.39
CA PRO A 36 4.38 49.14 29.48
C PRO A 36 3.91 47.68 29.59
N GLU A 37 4.76 46.80 30.11
CA GLU A 37 4.53 45.36 30.27
C GLU A 37 3.67 45.02 31.51
N VAL A 38 3.47 45.96 32.44
CA VAL A 38 2.75 45.71 33.68
C VAL A 38 1.33 46.31 33.61
N PRO A 39 0.27 45.47 33.67
CA PRO A 39 -1.11 45.96 33.75
C PRO A 39 -1.32 46.85 34.99
N GLU A 40 -2.15 47.88 34.88
CA GLU A 40 -2.43 48.86 35.96
C GLU A 40 -2.85 48.20 37.28
N LYS A 41 -3.50 47.03 37.18
CA LYS A 41 -3.95 46.23 38.33
C LYS A 41 -2.80 45.70 39.21
N PHE A 42 -1.56 45.76 38.74
CA PHE A 42 -0.37 45.29 39.46
C PHE A 42 0.68 46.40 39.65
N TRP A 43 0.34 47.64 39.36
CA TRP A 43 1.20 48.80 39.60
C TRP A 43 0.72 49.54 40.85
N ASP A 44 1.61 49.78 41.81
CA ASP A 44 1.34 50.61 42.96
C ASP A 44 1.83 52.04 42.69
N ALA A 45 0.89 52.97 42.50
CA ALA A 45 1.17 54.36 42.16
C ALA A 45 1.77 55.16 43.33
N GLU A 46 1.54 54.73 44.58
CA GLU A 46 2.07 55.39 45.78
C GLU A 46 3.49 54.92 46.10
N ALA A 47 3.80 53.64 45.86
CA ALA A 47 5.12 53.07 46.11
C ALA A 47 6.08 53.09 44.90
N GLY A 48 5.57 53.36 43.69
CA GLY A 48 6.34 53.33 42.44
C GLY A 48 6.91 51.94 42.13
N ARG A 49 6.25 50.87 42.60
CA ARG A 49 6.70 49.48 42.51
C ARG A 49 5.60 48.57 42.01
N VAL A 50 5.99 47.44 41.44
CA VAL A 50 5.05 46.38 41.04
C VAL A 50 4.53 45.66 42.28
N ARG A 51 3.22 45.48 42.36
CA ARG A 51 2.55 44.67 43.39
C ARG A 51 2.74 43.18 43.10
N LEU A 52 3.90 42.66 43.47
CA LEU A 52 4.32 41.28 43.22
C LEU A 52 3.35 40.24 43.79
N ASP A 53 2.79 40.47 44.98
CA ASP A 53 1.82 39.55 45.59
C ASP A 53 0.52 39.42 44.78
N GLY A 54 0.06 40.53 44.20
CA GLY A 54 -1.11 40.56 43.34
C GLY A 54 -0.85 39.82 42.02
N LEU A 55 0.34 40.02 41.45
CA LEU A 55 0.75 39.36 40.21
C LEU A 55 0.89 37.84 40.41
N LEU A 56 1.59 37.40 41.45
CA LEU A 56 1.74 35.97 41.78
C LEU A 56 0.40 35.30 42.07
N LYS A 57 -0.52 36.00 42.77
CA LYS A 57 -1.88 35.50 43.00
C LYS A 57 -2.64 35.35 41.68
N SER A 58 -2.56 36.33 40.78
CA SER A 58 -3.22 36.25 39.47
C SER A 58 -2.62 35.18 38.56
N TYR A 59 -1.30 34.97 38.61
CA TYR A 59 -0.59 33.93 37.87
C TYR A 59 -1.03 32.54 38.33
N ARG A 60 -1.06 32.29 39.64
CA ARG A 60 -1.54 31.01 40.20
C ARG A 60 -3.00 30.74 39.86
N GLU A 61 -3.85 31.77 39.86
CA GLU A 61 -5.25 31.64 39.43
C GLU A 61 -5.36 31.34 37.92
N LEU A 62 -4.49 31.92 37.10
CA LEU A 62 -4.43 31.65 35.67
C LEU A 62 -3.92 30.23 35.39
N GLU A 63 -2.87 29.79 36.07
CA GLU A 63 -2.35 28.43 36.01
C GLU A 63 -3.41 27.41 36.42
N ARG A 64 -4.14 27.67 37.52
CA ARG A 64 -5.25 26.83 37.97
C ARG A 64 -6.37 26.75 36.93
N LYS A 65 -6.79 27.89 36.37
CA LYS A 65 -7.84 27.95 35.34
C LYS A 65 -7.42 27.30 34.03
N LEU A 66 -6.17 27.46 33.62
CA LEU A 66 -5.63 26.83 32.41
C LEU A 66 -5.57 25.31 32.58
N SER A 67 -5.09 24.86 33.73
CA SER A 67 -5.06 23.43 34.09
C SER A 67 -6.46 22.83 34.13
N GLN A 68 -7.44 23.54 34.71
CA GLN A 68 -8.84 23.11 34.73
C GLN A 68 -9.49 23.07 33.35
N ARG A 69 -9.12 24.00 32.45
CA ARG A 69 -9.68 24.06 31.08
C ARG A 69 -9.16 22.96 30.17
N LEU A 70 -7.92 22.51 30.41
CA LEU A 70 -7.29 21.40 29.68
C LEU A 70 -7.51 20.04 30.36
N ALA A 71 -8.07 20.03 31.57
CA ALA A 71 -8.39 18.80 32.27
C ALA A 71 -9.44 18.01 31.48
N ARG A 72 -9.12 16.76 31.17
CA ARG A 72 -10.08 15.82 30.58
C ARG A 72 -11.25 15.63 31.56
N PRO A 73 -12.51 15.81 31.13
CA PRO A 73 -13.66 15.50 31.96
C PRO A 73 -13.63 14.05 32.45
N GLY A 74 -14.09 13.83 33.68
CA GLY A 74 -14.25 12.48 34.23
C GLY A 74 -15.35 11.69 33.49
N PRO A 75 -15.39 10.36 33.64
CA PRO A 75 -16.36 9.50 32.94
C PRO A 75 -17.82 9.81 33.31
N GLU A 76 -18.08 10.33 34.51
CA GLU A 76 -19.43 10.73 34.97
C GLU A 76 -19.74 12.22 34.77
N ALA A 77 -18.83 12.98 34.16
CA ALA A 77 -19.07 14.40 33.93
C ALA A 77 -20.22 14.59 32.91
N PRO A 78 -20.97 15.71 32.99
CA PRO A 78 -22.09 15.96 32.08
C PRO A 78 -21.67 15.93 30.61
N GLU A 79 -22.56 15.44 29.74
CA GLU A 79 -22.30 15.37 28.29
C GLU A 79 -21.96 16.72 27.66
N ASP A 80 -22.46 17.83 28.22
CA ASP A 80 -22.13 19.18 27.79
C ASP A 80 -20.65 19.53 28.04
N GLU A 81 -20.07 19.05 29.14
CA GLU A 81 -18.64 19.24 29.45
C GLU A 81 -17.77 18.41 28.50
N HIS A 82 -18.18 17.16 28.23
CA HIS A 82 -17.51 16.30 27.26
C HIS A 82 -17.54 16.90 25.86
N ARG A 83 -18.70 17.43 25.43
CA ARG A 83 -18.83 18.13 24.14
C ARG A 83 -17.99 19.40 24.07
N ARG A 84 -17.95 20.21 25.14
CA ARG A 84 -17.08 21.40 25.19
C ARG A 84 -15.61 21.03 25.08
N PHE A 85 -15.18 19.97 25.77
CA PHE A 85 -13.81 19.48 25.71
C PHE A 85 -13.47 18.92 24.32
N ALA A 86 -14.35 18.12 23.72
CA ALA A 86 -14.17 17.62 22.35
C ALA A 86 -14.05 18.76 21.33
N ARG A 87 -14.90 19.79 21.43
CA ARG A 87 -14.79 21.00 20.58
C ARG A 87 -13.47 21.74 20.79
N LEU A 88 -12.97 21.81 22.04
CA LEU A 88 -11.67 22.41 22.34
C LEU A 88 -10.51 21.65 21.66
N LEU A 89 -10.66 20.34 21.50
CA LEU A 89 -9.70 19.48 20.80
C LEU A 89 -9.87 19.50 19.26
N GLY A 90 -10.92 20.14 18.73
CA GLY A 90 -11.18 20.21 17.29
C GLY A 90 -12.12 19.13 16.75
N ALA A 91 -12.95 18.52 17.60
CA ALA A 91 -14.06 17.69 17.13
C ALA A 91 -15.14 18.54 16.43
N PRO A 92 -15.76 18.04 15.34
CA PRO A 92 -16.85 18.75 14.65
C PRO A 92 -18.08 18.91 15.56
N GLU A 93 -18.93 19.92 15.26
CA GLU A 93 -20.13 20.20 16.07
C GLU A 93 -21.28 19.20 15.88
N ALA A 94 -21.24 18.45 14.77
CA ALA A 94 -22.23 17.46 14.40
C ALA A 94 -21.55 16.21 13.82
N PRO A 95 -22.18 15.02 13.94
CA PRO A 95 -21.69 13.78 13.33
C PRO A 95 -21.44 13.89 11.82
N ASP A 96 -22.27 14.63 11.10
CA ASP A 96 -22.13 14.81 9.65
C ASP A 96 -21.02 15.81 9.27
N GLY A 97 -20.37 16.41 10.27
CA GLY A 97 -19.28 17.36 10.07
C GLY A 97 -17.94 16.72 9.71
N TYR A 98 -17.82 15.38 9.83
CA TYR A 98 -16.58 14.70 9.47
C TYR A 98 -16.35 14.70 7.96
N ARG A 99 -15.18 15.19 7.54
CA ARG A 99 -14.75 15.17 6.13
C ARG A 99 -13.80 14.01 5.91
N ILE A 100 -14.33 12.80 5.83
CA ILE A 100 -13.51 11.59 5.63
C ILE A 100 -13.09 11.50 4.17
N ALA A 101 -11.78 11.41 3.93
CA ALA A 101 -11.22 11.14 2.62
C ALA A 101 -11.37 9.64 2.31
N GLU A 102 -12.19 9.32 1.32
CA GLU A 102 -12.44 7.94 0.88
C GLU A 102 -11.26 7.47 0.02
N ARG A 103 -10.31 6.75 0.64
CA ARG A 103 -9.17 6.17 -0.09
C ARG A 103 -9.55 4.94 -0.91
N HIS A 104 -10.67 4.30 -0.57
CA HIS A 104 -11.11 3.06 -1.19
C HIS A 104 -12.64 2.98 -1.25
N THR A 105 -13.19 2.48 -2.36
CA THR A 105 -14.65 2.41 -2.62
C THR A 105 -15.42 1.51 -1.66
N LEU A 106 -14.73 0.60 -0.97
CA LEU A 106 -15.31 -0.29 0.05
C LEU A 106 -15.26 0.30 1.47
N CYS A 107 -14.52 1.38 1.68
CA CYS A 107 -14.34 2.04 2.98
C CYS A 107 -14.78 3.50 2.86
N CYS A 108 -16.06 3.68 2.55
CA CYS A 108 -16.70 5.00 2.50
C CYS A 108 -17.10 5.49 3.89
N SER A 109 -17.36 6.79 3.99
CA SER A 109 -17.91 7.38 5.21
C SER A 109 -19.26 6.76 5.53
N ASP A 110 -19.46 6.36 6.78
CA ASP A 110 -20.71 5.75 7.26
C ASP A 110 -21.32 6.63 8.35
N PRO A 111 -22.58 7.07 8.21
CA PRO A 111 -23.24 7.97 9.17
C PRO A 111 -23.41 7.35 10.56
N GLU A 112 -23.61 6.03 10.68
CA GLU A 112 -23.71 5.37 11.98
C GLU A 112 -22.35 5.34 12.69
N VAL A 113 -21.28 5.07 11.94
CA VAL A 113 -19.92 5.09 12.46
C VAL A 113 -19.55 6.51 12.90
N ASN A 114 -19.82 7.52 12.07
CA ASN A 114 -19.61 8.94 12.40
C ASN A 114 -20.39 9.38 13.64
N THR A 115 -21.63 8.89 13.81
CA THR A 115 -22.42 9.15 15.03
C THR A 115 -21.74 8.59 16.28
N ARG A 116 -21.21 7.36 16.20
CA ARG A 116 -20.47 6.75 17.32
C ARG A 116 -19.15 7.46 17.60
N LEU A 117 -18.41 7.84 16.56
CA LEU A 117 -17.15 8.59 16.68
C LEU A 117 -17.40 9.97 17.31
N HIS A 118 -18.46 10.66 16.90
CA HIS A 118 -18.87 11.94 17.50
C HIS A 118 -19.29 11.79 18.95
N ALA A 119 -20.09 10.77 19.30
CA ALA A 119 -20.46 10.48 20.68
C ALA A 119 -19.23 10.18 21.56
N ALA A 120 -18.18 9.57 20.98
CA ALA A 120 -16.90 9.34 21.64
C ALA A 120 -15.98 10.58 21.69
N GLY A 121 -16.38 11.70 21.07
CA GLY A 121 -15.62 12.95 21.06
C GLY A 121 -14.37 12.92 20.17
N PHE A 122 -14.36 12.10 19.13
CA PHE A 122 -13.23 12.01 18.21
C PHE A 122 -13.03 13.32 17.44
N THR A 123 -11.76 13.66 17.22
CA THR A 123 -11.38 14.75 16.32
C THR A 123 -11.44 14.31 14.87
N GLN A 124 -11.40 15.26 13.95
CA GLN A 124 -11.37 14.98 12.50
C GLN A 124 -10.22 14.03 12.12
N ASP A 125 -9.01 14.28 12.61
CA ASP A 125 -7.84 13.47 12.27
C ASP A 125 -7.93 12.05 12.87
N GLN A 126 -8.48 11.93 14.08
CA GLN A 126 -8.71 10.63 14.70
C GLN A 126 -9.78 9.83 13.96
N ALA A 127 -10.86 10.49 13.51
CA ALA A 127 -11.87 9.85 12.69
C ALA A 127 -11.28 9.36 11.36
N GLN A 128 -10.50 10.20 10.67
CA GLN A 128 -9.80 9.79 9.45
C GLN A 128 -8.87 8.59 9.69
N LEU A 129 -8.12 8.57 10.81
CA LEU A 129 -7.23 7.47 11.15
C LEU A 129 -7.98 6.14 11.31
N VAL A 130 -9.17 6.15 11.90
CA VAL A 130 -9.99 4.93 12.03
C VAL A 130 -10.38 4.37 10.65
N TYR A 131 -10.79 5.24 9.73
CA TYR A 131 -11.11 4.84 8.36
C TYR A 131 -9.87 4.37 7.58
N ASP A 132 -8.73 5.06 7.74
CA ASP A 132 -7.46 4.67 7.13
C ASP A 132 -7.02 3.28 7.63
N LEU A 133 -7.08 3.03 8.95
CA LEU A 133 -6.77 1.72 9.55
C LEU A 133 -7.74 0.63 9.10
N ALA A 134 -9.03 0.95 8.99
CA ALA A 134 -10.02 0.03 8.46
C ALA A 134 -9.66 -0.38 7.03
N ALA A 135 -9.29 0.57 6.16
CA ALA A 135 -8.84 0.27 4.81
C ALA A 135 -7.56 -0.59 4.81
N GLU A 136 -6.55 -0.24 5.61
CA GLU A 136 -5.28 -0.95 5.66
C GLU A 136 -5.40 -2.40 6.16
N LYS A 137 -6.34 -2.67 7.08
CA LYS A 137 -6.47 -4.00 7.73
C LYS A 137 -7.60 -4.84 7.18
N LEU A 138 -8.75 -4.23 6.83
CA LEU A 138 -9.91 -4.99 6.36
C LEU A 138 -9.79 -5.33 4.87
N LEU A 139 -9.24 -4.43 4.03
CA LEU A 139 -9.16 -4.69 2.59
C LEU A 139 -8.34 -5.94 2.24
N PRO A 140 -7.16 -6.19 2.84
CA PRO A 140 -6.41 -7.41 2.56
C PRO A 140 -7.19 -8.68 2.96
N VAL A 141 -7.90 -8.64 4.09
CA VAL A 141 -8.71 -9.77 4.58
C VAL A 141 -9.89 -10.04 3.65
N ILE A 142 -10.58 -8.98 3.19
CA ILE A 142 -11.68 -9.10 2.22
C ILE A 142 -11.16 -9.65 0.89
N ALA A 143 -10.02 -9.17 0.41
CA ALA A 143 -9.40 -9.65 -0.83
C ALA A 143 -9.00 -11.12 -0.73
N GLU A 144 -8.42 -11.54 0.39
CA GLU A 144 -8.08 -12.95 0.65
C GLU A 144 -9.33 -13.82 0.69
N ALA A 145 -10.37 -13.40 1.42
CA ALA A 145 -11.63 -14.13 1.51
C ALA A 145 -12.32 -14.24 0.13
N ALA A 146 -12.31 -13.17 -0.67
CA ALA A 146 -12.85 -13.19 -2.02
C ALA A 146 -12.07 -14.17 -2.92
N ALA A 147 -10.73 -14.16 -2.86
CA ALA A 147 -9.90 -15.09 -3.63
C ALA A 147 -10.16 -16.56 -3.23
N GLN A 148 -10.28 -16.85 -1.94
CA GLN A 148 -10.62 -18.19 -1.46
C GLN A 148 -12.02 -18.63 -1.91
N TYR A 149 -13.00 -17.73 -1.83
CA TYR A 149 -14.37 -17.99 -2.29
C TYR A 149 -14.43 -18.26 -3.79
N GLU A 150 -13.74 -17.45 -4.60
CA GLU A 150 -13.64 -17.67 -6.04
C GLU A 150 -12.96 -19.00 -6.36
N ALA A 151 -11.84 -19.33 -5.71
CA ALA A 151 -11.15 -20.61 -5.91
C ALA A 151 -12.08 -21.80 -5.60
N GLN A 152 -12.82 -21.74 -4.49
CA GLN A 152 -13.78 -22.77 -4.12
C GLN A 152 -14.90 -22.90 -5.17
N ARG A 153 -15.45 -21.77 -5.63
CA ARG A 153 -16.47 -21.75 -6.68
C ARG A 153 -15.96 -22.33 -8.00
N GLN A 154 -14.72 -22.05 -8.40
CA GLN A 154 -14.11 -22.63 -9.59
C GLN A 154 -13.98 -24.16 -9.45
N LEU A 155 -13.59 -24.66 -8.27
CA LEU A 155 -13.51 -26.09 -7.99
C LEU A 155 -14.87 -26.77 -8.04
N ASP A 156 -15.90 -26.17 -7.44
CA ASP A 156 -17.25 -26.73 -7.42
C ASP A 156 -17.84 -26.79 -8.83
N ARG A 157 -17.63 -25.75 -9.65
CA ARG A 157 -17.99 -25.78 -11.08
C ARG A 157 -17.29 -26.90 -11.84
N LEU A 158 -16.00 -27.14 -11.58
CA LEU A 158 -15.28 -28.26 -12.19
C LEU A 158 -15.85 -29.60 -11.73
N ARG A 159 -16.14 -29.78 -10.44
CA ARG A 159 -16.75 -31.00 -9.91
C ARG A 159 -18.10 -31.30 -10.55
N GLU A 160 -18.94 -30.29 -10.73
CA GLU A 160 -20.23 -30.41 -11.43
C GLU A 160 -20.03 -30.82 -12.89
N GLU A 161 -19.15 -30.12 -13.62
CA GLU A 161 -18.94 -30.36 -15.05
C GLU A 161 -18.28 -31.71 -15.36
N PHE A 162 -17.40 -32.20 -14.48
CA PHE A 162 -16.76 -33.51 -14.62
C PHE A 162 -17.59 -34.66 -14.03
N GLY A 163 -18.80 -34.38 -13.53
CA GLY A 163 -19.76 -35.38 -13.11
C GLY A 163 -19.43 -36.03 -11.77
N GLY A 164 -18.92 -35.25 -10.82
CA GLY A 164 -18.68 -35.62 -9.43
C GLY A 164 -17.22 -35.48 -8.99
N GLU A 165 -17.03 -35.47 -7.67
CA GLU A 165 -15.72 -35.28 -7.04
C GLU A 165 -14.72 -36.39 -7.36
N GLU A 166 -15.15 -37.65 -7.36
CA GLU A 166 -14.28 -38.80 -7.65
C GLU A 166 -13.76 -38.78 -9.10
N ARG A 167 -14.64 -38.47 -10.07
CA ARG A 167 -14.27 -38.38 -11.49
C ARG A 167 -13.34 -37.20 -11.72
N PHE A 168 -13.64 -36.05 -11.13
CA PHE A 168 -12.77 -34.89 -11.19
C PHE A 168 -11.38 -35.17 -10.61
N ALA A 169 -11.29 -35.84 -9.47
CA ALA A 169 -10.00 -36.19 -8.85
C ALA A 169 -9.15 -37.10 -9.75
N GLN A 170 -9.76 -38.06 -10.45
CA GLN A 170 -9.05 -38.91 -11.41
C GLN A 170 -8.58 -38.12 -12.63
N LEU A 171 -9.48 -37.33 -13.25
CA LEU A 171 -9.17 -36.54 -14.44
C LEU A 171 -8.13 -35.45 -14.14
N SER A 172 -8.23 -34.79 -12.99
CA SER A 172 -7.27 -33.76 -12.56
C SER A 172 -5.84 -34.30 -12.49
N ARG A 173 -5.63 -35.54 -12.00
CA ARG A 173 -4.32 -36.20 -12.01
C ARG A 173 -3.82 -36.46 -13.43
N GLN A 174 -4.69 -36.95 -14.31
CA GLN A 174 -4.33 -37.22 -15.72
C GLN A 174 -3.96 -35.94 -16.46
N ILE A 175 -4.78 -34.90 -16.32
CA ILE A 175 -4.56 -33.56 -16.91
C ILE A 175 -3.26 -32.96 -16.39
N SER A 176 -2.97 -33.09 -15.09
CA SER A 176 -1.74 -32.55 -14.49
C SER A 176 -0.48 -33.26 -15.00
N THR A 177 -0.52 -34.59 -15.13
CA THR A 177 0.61 -35.37 -15.69
C THR A 177 0.84 -35.02 -17.15
N TRP A 178 -0.23 -34.97 -17.95
CA TRP A 178 -0.14 -34.60 -19.36
C TRP A 178 0.34 -33.15 -19.54
N GLY A 179 -0.20 -32.21 -18.77
CA GLY A 179 0.14 -30.79 -18.85
C GLY A 179 1.60 -30.52 -18.50
N ARG A 180 2.13 -31.14 -17.44
CA ARG A 180 3.56 -31.03 -17.08
C ARG A 180 4.51 -31.66 -18.10
N ALA A 181 4.06 -32.67 -18.84
CA ALA A 181 4.87 -33.35 -19.86
C ALA A 181 4.87 -32.64 -21.22
N ASN A 182 3.77 -31.95 -21.57
CA ASN A 182 3.57 -31.39 -22.91
C ASN A 182 3.60 -29.86 -22.98
N LEU A 183 3.55 -29.16 -21.84
CA LEU A 183 3.49 -27.69 -21.78
C LEU A 183 4.64 -27.13 -20.94
N PRO A 184 5.14 -25.93 -21.26
CA PRO A 184 6.05 -25.20 -20.38
C PRO A 184 5.43 -24.96 -19.00
N ALA A 185 6.26 -25.01 -17.95
CA ALA A 185 5.80 -24.89 -16.57
C ALA A 185 4.96 -23.62 -16.31
N GLU A 186 5.37 -22.48 -16.87
CA GLU A 186 4.66 -21.20 -16.75
C GLU A 186 3.24 -21.25 -17.36
N VAL A 187 3.10 -21.86 -18.54
CA VAL A 187 1.82 -21.96 -19.25
C VAL A 187 0.87 -22.91 -18.52
N PHE A 188 1.39 -24.03 -18.02
CA PHE A 188 0.62 -24.96 -17.21
C PHE A 188 0.17 -24.31 -15.89
N ALA A 189 1.04 -23.56 -15.22
CA ALA A 189 0.69 -22.82 -14.01
C ALA A 189 -0.42 -21.80 -14.28
N ALA A 190 -0.31 -21.01 -15.35
CA ALA A 190 -1.31 -20.01 -15.71
C ALA A 190 -2.68 -20.62 -16.09
N LEU A 191 -2.71 -21.77 -16.78
CA LEU A 191 -3.96 -22.44 -17.16
C LEU A 191 -4.59 -23.25 -16.03
N SER A 192 -3.80 -23.71 -15.05
CA SER A 192 -4.31 -24.53 -13.94
C SER A 192 -4.98 -23.73 -12.82
N THR A 193 -4.87 -22.40 -12.82
CA THR A 193 -5.49 -21.53 -11.79
C THR A 193 -6.95 -21.18 -12.07
N THR A 194 -7.48 -21.47 -13.26
CA THR A 194 -8.86 -21.13 -13.65
C THR A 194 -9.63 -22.35 -14.15
N ALA A 195 -10.95 -22.41 -13.92
CA ALA A 195 -11.75 -23.55 -14.37
C ALA A 195 -11.75 -23.69 -15.90
N GLU A 196 -11.87 -22.58 -16.63
CA GLU A 196 -11.82 -22.61 -18.10
C GLU A 196 -10.45 -23.07 -18.62
N GLY A 197 -9.35 -22.73 -17.93
CA GLY A 197 -8.01 -23.23 -18.27
C GLY A 197 -7.88 -24.74 -18.04
N VAL A 198 -8.40 -25.28 -16.93
CA VAL A 198 -8.45 -26.73 -16.70
C VAL A 198 -9.28 -27.45 -17.77
N LYS A 199 -10.40 -26.87 -18.21
CA LYS A 199 -11.19 -27.42 -19.32
C LYS A 199 -10.45 -27.36 -20.65
N ALA A 200 -9.73 -26.27 -20.92
CA ALA A 200 -8.89 -26.15 -22.11
C ALA A 200 -7.80 -27.23 -22.11
N LEU A 201 -7.12 -27.45 -20.98
CA LEU A 201 -6.14 -28.52 -20.81
C LEU A 201 -6.76 -29.91 -21.04
N HIS A 202 -7.95 -30.15 -20.48
CA HIS A 202 -8.69 -31.40 -20.70
C HIS A 202 -9.10 -31.59 -22.18
N ALA A 203 -9.55 -30.52 -22.84
CA ALA A 203 -9.89 -30.54 -24.26
C ALA A 203 -8.66 -30.78 -25.14
N MET A 204 -7.51 -30.18 -24.82
CA MET A 204 -6.25 -30.42 -25.52
C MET A 204 -5.75 -31.86 -25.30
N MET A 205 -5.87 -32.40 -24.09
CA MET A 205 -5.54 -33.80 -23.79
C MET A 205 -6.45 -34.76 -24.58
N ARG A 206 -7.76 -34.50 -24.65
CA ARG A 206 -8.73 -35.34 -25.39
C ARG A 206 -8.64 -35.21 -26.90
N LYS A 207 -8.44 -33.99 -27.40
CA LYS A 207 -8.12 -33.72 -28.81
C LYS A 207 -6.65 -33.99 -29.10
N GLY A 208 -5.94 -34.67 -28.18
CA GLY A 208 -4.51 -34.79 -27.97
C GLY A 208 -3.87 -36.12 -28.39
N GLU A 209 -4.56 -36.92 -29.21
CA GLU A 209 -3.88 -37.68 -30.28
C GLU A 209 -3.85 -36.87 -31.60
N PRO A 210 -3.14 -35.75 -31.63
CA PRO A 210 -2.29 -35.39 -32.72
C PRO A 210 -0.91 -35.41 -32.09
N ALA A 211 0.01 -36.16 -32.70
CA ALA A 211 1.39 -35.76 -32.60
C ALA A 211 1.40 -34.24 -32.84
N MET A 212 1.76 -33.45 -31.82
CA MET A 212 2.27 -32.12 -32.08
C MET A 212 3.22 -32.32 -33.23
N ALA A 213 2.85 -31.78 -34.38
CA ALA A 213 3.66 -31.83 -35.57
C ALA A 213 5.06 -31.46 -35.12
N ARG A 214 5.97 -32.43 -35.23
CA ARG A 214 7.41 -32.24 -35.13
C ARG A 214 7.69 -30.92 -35.81
N SER A 215 8.14 -29.93 -35.06
CA SER A 215 8.55 -28.65 -35.58
C SER A 215 7.49 -27.98 -36.46
N ALA A 216 6.83 -26.95 -35.95
CA ALA A 216 6.63 -25.77 -36.79
C ALA A 216 8.00 -25.11 -37.06
N GLU A 217 8.92 -25.85 -37.68
CA GLU A 217 9.82 -25.28 -38.67
C GLU A 217 9.04 -25.40 -39.97
N GLU A 218 9.01 -24.28 -40.66
CA GLU A 218 8.27 -23.95 -41.87
C GLU A 218 8.15 -25.15 -42.83
N PRO A 219 7.07 -25.25 -43.65
CA PRO A 219 7.15 -26.12 -44.82
C PRO A 219 8.39 -25.67 -45.58
N ALA A 220 9.47 -26.47 -45.53
CA ALA A 220 10.71 -26.19 -46.21
C ALA A 220 10.37 -26.10 -47.70
N GLY A 221 10.06 -24.89 -48.14
CA GLY A 221 9.84 -24.54 -49.51
C GLY A 221 11.19 -24.68 -50.16
N MET A 222 11.50 -25.89 -50.63
CA MET A 222 12.67 -26.29 -51.42
C MET A 222 13.70 -25.17 -51.54
N ASP A 223 14.51 -24.96 -50.49
CA ASP A 223 15.45 -23.84 -50.46
C ASP A 223 16.45 -23.93 -51.61
N GLU A 224 16.98 -22.79 -52.06
CA GLU A 224 17.97 -22.70 -53.14
C GLU A 224 19.15 -23.69 -52.94
N ALA A 225 19.54 -23.91 -51.67
CA ALA A 225 20.57 -24.88 -51.30
C ALA A 225 20.18 -26.35 -51.59
N GLY A 226 18.91 -26.70 -51.43
CA GLY A 226 18.35 -28.01 -51.77
C GLY A 226 18.33 -28.26 -53.28
N LEU A 227 17.95 -27.25 -54.07
CA LEU A 227 17.96 -27.32 -55.52
C LEU A 227 19.39 -27.46 -56.08
N ARG A 228 20.34 -26.70 -55.55
CA ARG A 228 21.76 -26.82 -55.93
C ARG A 228 22.32 -28.21 -55.61
N ARG A 229 21.84 -28.87 -54.54
CA ARG A 229 22.19 -30.25 -54.22
C ARG A 229 21.60 -31.24 -55.23
N MET A 230 20.36 -31.04 -55.68
CA MET A 230 19.75 -31.84 -56.74
C MET A 230 20.49 -31.69 -58.08
N MET A 231 21.01 -30.51 -58.42
CA MET A 231 21.82 -30.33 -59.64
C MET A 231 23.15 -31.13 -59.62
N ARG A 232 23.69 -31.42 -58.43
CA ARG A 232 24.91 -32.23 -58.28
C ARG A 232 24.65 -33.74 -58.31
N ASP A 233 23.39 -34.15 -58.26
CA ASP A 233 23.02 -35.57 -58.30
C ASP A 233 23.31 -36.16 -59.71
N PRO A 234 23.98 -37.32 -59.82
CA PRO A 234 24.19 -38.03 -61.09
C PRO A 234 22.89 -38.25 -61.90
N ARG A 235 21.73 -38.36 -61.24
CA ARG A 235 20.44 -38.54 -61.92
C ARG A 235 20.02 -37.33 -62.76
N TYR A 236 20.49 -36.13 -62.41
CA TYR A 236 20.22 -34.88 -63.15
C TYR A 236 21.07 -34.76 -64.41
N TRP A 237 22.39 -34.99 -64.33
CA TRP A 237 23.32 -34.72 -65.44
C TRP A 237 23.80 -35.97 -66.20
N ARG A 238 23.85 -37.14 -65.57
CA ARG A 238 24.29 -38.41 -66.20
C ARG A 238 23.12 -39.21 -66.76
N SER A 239 22.06 -39.43 -65.96
CA SER A 239 20.88 -40.20 -66.40
C SER A 239 19.77 -39.34 -67.00
N ARG A 240 19.78 -38.02 -66.73
CA ARG A 240 18.77 -37.04 -67.19
C ARG A 240 17.34 -37.55 -67.05
N GLU A 241 17.02 -38.07 -65.87
CA GLU A 241 15.67 -38.60 -65.62
C GLU A 241 14.63 -37.49 -65.81
N PRO A 242 13.60 -37.69 -66.65
CA PRO A 242 12.63 -36.64 -66.99
C PRO A 242 11.94 -36.04 -65.76
N GLU A 243 11.57 -36.89 -64.80
CA GLU A 243 10.91 -36.51 -63.55
C GLU A 243 11.83 -35.73 -62.59
N PHE A 244 13.14 -35.96 -62.66
CA PHE A 244 14.10 -35.26 -61.82
C PHE A 244 14.43 -33.87 -62.40
N VAL A 245 14.60 -33.79 -63.73
CA VAL A 245 14.78 -32.52 -64.44
C VAL A 245 13.56 -31.61 -64.28
N ARG A 246 12.33 -32.16 -64.36
CA ARG A 246 11.09 -31.40 -64.13
C ARG A 246 11.02 -30.80 -62.73
N ARG A 247 11.32 -31.60 -61.69
CA ARG A 247 11.32 -31.12 -60.29
C ARG A 247 12.35 -30.03 -60.03
N VAL A 248 13.55 -30.15 -60.58
CA VAL A 248 14.60 -29.10 -60.46
C VAL A 248 14.17 -27.83 -61.20
N THR A 249 13.62 -27.96 -62.42
CA THR A 249 13.17 -26.81 -63.23
C THR A 249 11.99 -26.09 -62.58
N GLU A 250 11.04 -26.83 -62.02
CA GLU A 250 9.87 -26.27 -61.31
C GLU A 250 10.28 -25.60 -59.99
N GLY A 251 11.21 -26.20 -59.25
CA GLY A 251 11.80 -25.57 -58.07
C GLY A 251 12.46 -24.23 -58.39
N PHE A 252 13.29 -24.16 -59.43
CA PHE A 252 13.97 -22.91 -59.81
C PHE A 252 12.97 -21.88 -60.33
N ARG A 253 11.97 -22.29 -61.12
CA ARG A 253 10.91 -21.39 -61.59
C ARG A 253 10.18 -20.73 -60.42
N ARG A 254 9.87 -21.47 -59.36
CA ARG A 254 9.23 -20.94 -58.15
C ARG A 254 10.15 -20.01 -57.34
N LEU A 255 11.47 -20.22 -57.39
CA LEU A 255 12.47 -19.40 -56.71
C LEU A 255 12.83 -18.11 -57.48
N THR A 256 12.78 -18.12 -58.82
CA THR A 256 13.18 -16.99 -59.67
C THR A 256 12.01 -16.20 -60.27
N GLY A 257 10.76 -16.62 -60.10
CA GLY A 257 9.59 -15.85 -60.54
C GLY A 257 8.27 -16.26 -59.84
N GLY A 258 7.41 -15.35 -59.42
CA GLY A 258 7.41 -13.90 -59.65
C GLY A 258 7.51 -13.53 -61.13
#